data_AF-X1VH97-F1
#
_entry.id   AF-X1VH97-F1
#
_cell.length_a   1.000
_cell.length_b   1.000
_cell.length_c   1.000
_cell.angle_alpha   90.00
_cell.angle_beta   90.00
_cell.angle_gamma   90.00
#
_symmetry.space_group_name_H-M   'P 1'
#
loop_
_entity.id
_entity.type
_entity.pdbx_description
1 polymer ?
#
loop_
_entity_poly.entity_id
_entity_poly.type
_entity_poly.pdbx_seq_one_letter_code
_entity_poly.pdbx_strand_id
1 'polypeptide(L)'
;MNRDCGGGTGSMIETIAARLGVKIEDVGEIALQSKDPAVLPGKCGIFCQSAVISQLSKGRPVEDILLGVCEALVGNYLATLAKGKKLVPPIVFQGAVAQNQAIVKCFEDALGYQVLVPENCSYMGAIGMTILIKENMNGRATKFRGEAILESNHRTEIAHCQDCENNCELLKLYCNGQLLSCSGSRCEKHNR
;
A
#
# COMPACT_ATOMS: atom_id res chain seq x y z
N MET A 1 -1.88 12.85 4.09
CA MET A 1 -2.85 11.91 3.48
C MET A 1 -4.24 12.47 3.73
N ASN A 2 -4.97 12.95 2.71
CA ASN A 2 -6.23 13.67 2.95
C ASN A 2 -7.26 13.50 1.81
N ARG A 3 -8.52 13.40 2.27
CA ARG A 3 -9.83 13.78 1.67
C ARG A 3 -10.64 12.92 0.71
N ASP A 4 -10.15 11.80 0.17
CA ASP A 4 -11.05 10.79 -0.40
C ASP A 4 -10.78 9.45 0.27
N CYS A 5 -11.84 8.87 0.84
CA CYS A 5 -11.84 7.64 1.64
C CYS A 5 -10.95 6.56 1.01
N GLY A 6 -10.12 5.89 1.83
CA GLY A 6 -9.20 4.81 1.44
C GLY A 6 -9.84 3.52 0.90
N GLY A 7 -11.02 3.62 0.27
CA GLY A 7 -11.68 2.54 -0.46
C GLY A 7 -11.10 2.26 -1.84
N GLY A 8 -9.87 2.71 -2.13
CA GLY A 8 -9.19 2.56 -3.42
C GLY A 8 -7.81 1.91 -3.33
N THR A 9 -7.40 1.43 -2.16
CA THR A 9 -6.04 0.94 -1.89
C THR A 9 -5.98 -0.58 -1.75
N GLY A 10 -4.79 -1.17 -1.91
CA GLY A 10 -4.58 -2.61 -1.78
C GLY A 10 -5.03 -3.22 -0.44
N SER A 11 -5.03 -2.43 0.65
CA SER A 11 -5.54 -2.84 1.97
C SER A 11 -7.01 -3.28 1.97
N MET A 12 -7.81 -2.74 1.03
CA MET A 12 -9.19 -3.15 0.85
C MET A 12 -9.29 -4.56 0.27
N ILE A 13 -8.47 -4.87 -0.74
CA ILE A 13 -8.37 -6.21 -1.32
C ILE A 13 -7.91 -7.20 -0.25
N GLU A 14 -6.89 -6.83 0.53
CA GLU A 14 -6.38 -7.65 1.64
C GLU A 14 -7.46 -7.98 2.67
N THR A 15 -8.23 -6.97 3.11
CA THR A 15 -9.31 -7.19 4.07
C THR A 15 -10.41 -8.08 3.51
N ILE A 16 -10.76 -7.91 2.23
CA ILE A 16 -11.78 -8.74 1.56
C ILE A 16 -11.28 -10.17 1.38
N ALA A 17 -10.05 -10.34 0.89
CA ALA A 17 -9.42 -11.65 0.71
C ALA A 17 -9.39 -12.44 2.02
N ALA A 18 -8.95 -11.79 3.11
CA ALA A 18 -8.94 -12.40 4.45
C ALA A 18 -10.35 -12.85 4.90
N ARG A 19 -11.40 -12.07 4.63
CA ARG A 19 -12.79 -12.44 4.95
C ARG A 19 -13.32 -13.59 4.10
N LEU A 20 -12.82 -13.74 2.87
CA LEU A 20 -13.17 -14.82 1.96
C LEU A 20 -12.31 -16.07 2.17
N GLY A 21 -11.33 -16.03 3.09
CA GLY A 21 -10.40 -17.14 3.32
C GLY A 21 -9.39 -17.33 2.17
N VAL A 22 -9.14 -16.28 1.40
CA VAL A 22 -8.25 -16.28 0.23
C VAL A 22 -6.96 -15.55 0.59
N LYS A 23 -5.81 -16.09 0.16
CA LYS A 23 -4.53 -15.41 0.30
C LYS A 23 -4.45 -14.23 -0.67
N ILE A 24 -3.84 -13.13 -0.27
CA ILE A 24 -3.80 -11.91 -1.09
C ILE A 24 -3.08 -12.14 -2.43
N GLU A 25 -2.08 -13.02 -2.44
CA GLU A 25 -1.30 -13.41 -3.61
C GLU A 25 -2.17 -14.15 -4.65
N ASP A 26 -3.15 -14.93 -4.18
CA ASP A 26 -3.99 -15.77 -5.03
C ASP A 26 -5.20 -15.00 -5.60
N VAL A 27 -5.50 -13.80 -5.07
CA VAL A 27 -6.69 -13.03 -5.46
C VAL A 27 -6.74 -12.75 -6.96
N GLY A 28 -5.60 -12.37 -7.56
CA GLY A 28 -5.55 -12.04 -8.98
C GLY A 28 -5.87 -13.24 -9.86
N GLU A 29 -5.28 -14.39 -9.56
CA GLU A 29 -5.51 -15.62 -10.33
C GLU A 29 -6.95 -16.11 -10.19
N ILE A 30 -7.49 -16.12 -8.97
CA ILE A 30 -8.87 -16.56 -8.71
C ILE A 30 -9.88 -15.62 -9.37
N ALA A 31 -9.68 -14.30 -9.26
CA ALA A 31 -10.57 -13.32 -9.89
C ALA A 31 -10.65 -13.50 -11.41
N LEU A 32 -9.55 -13.84 -12.07
CA LEU A 32 -9.51 -14.05 -13.53
C LEU A 32 -10.27 -15.31 -14.00
N GLN A 33 -10.69 -16.19 -13.08
CA GLN A 33 -11.54 -17.36 -13.39
C GLN A 33 -13.03 -17.01 -13.46
N SER A 34 -13.41 -15.79 -13.06
CA SER A 34 -14.80 -15.31 -13.07
C SER A 34 -15.43 -15.36 -14.46
N LYS A 35 -16.73 -15.67 -14.49
CA LYS A 35 -17.54 -15.68 -15.72
C LYS A 35 -18.65 -14.64 -15.69
N ASP A 36 -19.10 -14.28 -14.49
CA ASP A 36 -20.14 -13.27 -14.26
C ASP A 36 -19.72 -12.42 -13.04
N PRO A 37 -18.82 -11.43 -13.20
CA PRO A 37 -18.36 -10.60 -12.09
C PRO A 37 -19.50 -9.91 -11.33
N ALA A 38 -19.38 -9.83 -10.01
CA ALA A 38 -20.38 -9.20 -9.16
C ALA A 38 -20.35 -7.67 -9.30
N VAL A 39 -21.50 -7.04 -9.51
CA VAL A 39 -21.59 -5.57 -9.47
C VAL A 39 -21.51 -5.09 -8.02
N LEU A 40 -20.40 -4.43 -7.67
CA LEU A 40 -20.10 -3.97 -6.31
C LEU A 40 -19.85 -2.45 -6.26
N PRO A 41 -20.20 -1.78 -5.15
CA PRO A 41 -19.92 -0.36 -4.99
C PRO A 41 -18.42 -0.12 -4.76
N GLY A 42 -17.80 0.76 -5.55
CA GLY A 42 -16.35 1.04 -5.47
C GLY A 42 -15.93 2.29 -4.68
N LYS A 43 -16.88 3.17 -4.31
CA LYS A 43 -16.55 4.49 -3.72
C LYS A 43 -16.07 4.43 -2.25
N CYS A 44 -16.59 3.48 -1.48
CA CYS A 44 -16.30 3.35 -0.05
C CYS A 44 -16.00 1.89 0.27
N GLY A 45 -14.80 1.64 0.82
CA GLY A 45 -14.35 0.28 1.10
C GLY A 45 -15.25 -0.47 2.09
N ILE A 46 -15.84 0.24 3.05
CA ILE A 46 -16.77 -0.34 4.02
C ILE A 46 -18.06 -0.82 3.32
N PHE A 47 -18.64 -0.01 2.44
CA PHE A 47 -19.86 -0.42 1.72
C PHE A 47 -19.58 -1.54 0.73
N CYS A 48 -18.42 -1.53 0.08
CA CYS A 48 -17.99 -2.65 -0.76
C CYS A 48 -17.86 -3.93 0.05
N GLN A 49 -17.21 -3.90 1.22
CA GLN A 49 -17.10 -5.05 2.10
C GLN A 49 -18.47 -5.59 2.53
N SER A 50 -19.41 -4.72 2.90
CA SER A 50 -20.78 -5.14 3.22
C SER A 50 -21.49 -5.77 2.02
N ALA A 51 -21.32 -5.22 0.82
CA ALA A 51 -21.88 -5.78 -0.40
C ALA A 51 -21.27 -7.15 -0.76
N VAL A 52 -19.96 -7.33 -0.55
CA VAL A 52 -19.25 -8.61 -0.71
C VAL A 52 -19.88 -9.68 0.19
N ILE A 53 -20.09 -9.39 1.48
CA ILE A 53 -20.73 -10.34 2.40
C ILE A 53 -22.16 -10.66 1.96
N SER A 54 -22.90 -9.68 1.45
CA SER A 54 -24.24 -9.91 0.91
C SER A 54 -24.25 -10.78 -0.36
N GLN A 55 -23.25 -10.69 -1.22
CA GLN A 55 -23.15 -11.55 -2.41
C GLN A 55 -22.73 -12.97 -2.02
N LEU A 56 -21.80 -13.09 -1.06
CA LEU A 56 -21.37 -14.37 -0.53
C LEU A 56 -22.55 -15.12 0.12
N SER A 57 -23.39 -14.45 0.91
CA SER A 57 -24.56 -15.08 1.53
C SER A 57 -25.63 -15.52 0.54
N LYS A 58 -25.65 -14.95 -0.66
CA LYS A 58 -26.50 -15.37 -1.79
C LYS A 58 -25.90 -16.54 -2.58
N GLY A 59 -24.74 -17.04 -2.18
CA GLY A 59 -24.06 -18.16 -2.83
C GLY A 59 -23.35 -17.78 -4.14
N ARG A 60 -23.03 -16.49 -4.36
CA ARG A 60 -22.26 -16.09 -5.54
C ARG A 60 -20.82 -16.66 -5.45
N PRO A 61 -20.26 -17.18 -6.55
CA PRO A 61 -18.90 -17.72 -6.55
C PRO A 61 -17.86 -16.70 -6.10
N VAL A 62 -16.77 -17.17 -5.48
CA VAL A 62 -15.73 -16.31 -4.90
C VAL A 62 -14.99 -15.55 -6.00
N GLU A 63 -14.68 -16.21 -7.10
CA GLU A 63 -14.05 -15.64 -8.29
C GLU A 63 -14.86 -14.45 -8.85
N ASP A 64 -16.18 -14.57 -8.91
CA ASP A 64 -17.08 -13.52 -9.39
C ASP A 64 -17.12 -12.33 -8.45
N ILE A 65 -17.10 -12.58 -7.13
CA ILE A 65 -17.00 -11.53 -6.12
C ILE A 65 -15.65 -10.81 -6.23
N LEU A 66 -14.54 -11.55 -6.33
CA LEU A 66 -13.20 -10.98 -6.38
C LEU A 66 -12.97 -10.14 -7.63
N LEU A 67 -13.44 -10.59 -8.81
CA LEU A 67 -13.35 -9.78 -10.02
C LEU A 67 -14.21 -8.52 -9.90
N GLY A 68 -15.41 -8.63 -9.34
CA GLY A 68 -16.26 -7.47 -9.05
C GLY A 68 -15.60 -6.43 -8.14
N VAL A 69 -14.82 -6.86 -7.15
CA VAL A 69 -14.04 -5.95 -6.29
C VAL A 69 -12.94 -5.25 -7.08
N CYS A 70 -12.25 -5.97 -7.97
CA CYS A 70 -11.21 -5.41 -8.83
C CYS A 70 -11.78 -4.35 -9.78
N GLU A 71 -12.90 -4.65 -10.43
CA GLU A 71 -13.62 -3.71 -11.31
C GLU A 71 -14.10 -2.47 -10.54
N ALA A 72 -14.69 -2.67 -9.36
CA ALA A 72 -15.16 -1.58 -8.52
C ALA A 72 -14.01 -0.63 -8.10
N LEU A 73 -12.84 -1.19 -7.77
CA LEU A 73 -11.64 -0.42 -7.43
C LEU A 73 -11.12 0.39 -8.61
N VAL A 74 -10.93 -0.24 -9.76
CA VAL A 74 -10.45 0.43 -10.99
C VAL A 74 -11.44 1.50 -11.44
N GLY A 75 -12.73 1.17 -11.48
CA GLY A 75 -13.79 2.11 -11.84
C GLY A 75 -13.81 3.33 -10.91
N ASN A 76 -13.65 3.13 -9.61
CA ASN A 76 -13.55 4.23 -8.66
C ASN A 76 -12.30 5.09 -8.89
N TYR A 77 -11.13 4.47 -9.12
CA TYR A 77 -9.89 5.20 -9.42
C TYR A 77 -10.07 6.11 -10.64
N LEU A 78 -10.64 5.57 -11.73
CA LEU A 78 -10.86 6.32 -12.96
C LEU A 78 -11.89 7.44 -12.78
N ALA A 79 -12.98 7.18 -12.05
CA ALA A 79 -14.05 8.14 -11.80
C ALA A 79 -13.67 9.27 -10.83
N THR A 80 -12.63 9.08 -10.01
CA THR A 80 -12.20 10.06 -8.99
C THR A 80 -10.87 10.70 -9.34
N LEU A 81 -9.78 9.94 -9.36
CA LEU A 81 -8.41 10.44 -9.51
C LEU A 81 -8.04 10.73 -10.96
N ALA A 82 -8.56 9.93 -11.90
CA ALA A 82 -8.34 10.15 -13.33
C ALA A 82 -9.44 11.01 -13.99
N LYS A 83 -10.42 11.48 -13.22
CA LYS A 83 -11.56 12.22 -13.75
C LYS A 83 -11.11 13.45 -14.53
N GLY A 84 -11.56 13.55 -15.79
CA GLY A 84 -11.23 14.65 -16.68
C GLY A 84 -9.80 14.62 -17.25
N LYS A 85 -9.01 13.59 -16.94
CA LYS A 85 -7.68 13.39 -17.54
C LYS A 85 -7.80 12.49 -18.76
N LYS A 86 -7.11 12.87 -19.84
CA LYS A 86 -6.94 12.00 -21.00
C LYS A 86 -5.74 11.08 -20.75
N LEU A 87 -6.00 9.82 -20.47
CA LEU A 87 -4.95 8.79 -20.35
C LEU A 87 -4.62 8.26 -21.74
N VAL A 88 -3.35 8.38 -22.15
CA VAL A 88 -2.86 7.93 -23.46
C VAL A 88 -1.62 7.03 -23.27
N PRO A 89 -1.38 6.05 -24.16
CA PRO A 89 -0.20 5.19 -24.09
C PRO A 89 1.13 5.97 -24.25
N PRO A 90 2.24 5.46 -23.68
CA PRO A 90 2.31 4.25 -22.84
C PRO A 90 1.74 4.47 -21.44
N ILE A 91 0.95 3.51 -20.95
CA ILE A 91 0.37 3.54 -19.59
C ILE A 91 1.19 2.61 -18.71
N VAL A 92 1.73 3.13 -17.61
CA VAL A 92 2.53 2.37 -16.64
C VAL A 92 1.76 2.27 -15.33
N PHE A 93 1.61 1.06 -14.79
CA PHE A 93 1.03 0.82 -13.48
C PHE A 93 2.08 0.26 -12.52
N GLN A 94 2.20 0.89 -11.35
CA GLN A 94 3.23 0.59 -10.35
C GLN A 94 2.65 0.58 -8.93
N GLY A 95 3.44 0.11 -7.97
CA GLY A 95 3.02 -0.15 -6.59
C GLY A 95 2.59 -1.61 -6.38
N ALA A 96 2.43 -2.01 -5.13
CA ALA A 96 2.15 -3.41 -4.76
C ALA A 96 0.88 -3.98 -5.41
N VAL A 97 -0.14 -3.15 -5.62
CA VAL A 97 -1.40 -3.57 -6.27
C VAL A 97 -1.18 -3.97 -7.73
N ALA A 98 -0.13 -3.47 -8.39
CA ALA A 98 0.19 -3.85 -9.77
C ALA A 98 0.65 -5.31 -9.91
N GLN A 99 0.98 -5.99 -8.82
CA GLN A 99 1.23 -7.43 -8.81
C GLN A 99 -0.05 -8.26 -9.01
N ASN A 100 -1.22 -7.67 -8.73
CA ASN A 100 -2.50 -8.32 -8.94
C ASN A 100 -2.91 -8.23 -10.42
N GLN A 101 -2.81 -9.35 -11.13
CA GLN A 101 -3.08 -9.42 -12.57
C GLN A 101 -4.54 -9.10 -12.93
N ALA A 102 -5.51 -9.37 -12.03
CA ALA A 102 -6.91 -9.00 -12.27
C ALA A 102 -7.11 -7.49 -12.27
N ILE A 103 -6.42 -6.75 -11.38
CA ILE A 103 -6.45 -5.28 -11.40
C ILE A 103 -5.84 -4.73 -12.69
N VAL A 104 -4.72 -5.31 -13.14
CA VAL A 104 -4.09 -4.93 -14.43
C VAL A 104 -5.08 -5.14 -15.57
N LYS A 105 -5.72 -6.31 -15.64
CA LYS A 105 -6.74 -6.63 -16.64
C LYS A 105 -7.92 -5.66 -16.60
N CYS A 106 -8.45 -5.35 -15.41
CA CYS A 106 -9.53 -4.38 -15.24
C CYS A 106 -9.14 -2.98 -15.73
N PHE A 107 -7.89 -2.54 -15.51
CA PHE A 107 -7.41 -1.29 -16.08
C PHE A 107 -7.32 -1.36 -17.62
N GLU A 108 -6.78 -2.44 -18.17
CA GLU A 108 -6.68 -2.62 -19.63
C GLU A 108 -8.07 -2.59 -20.28
N ASP A 109 -9.05 -3.26 -19.69
CA ASP A 109 -10.43 -3.30 -20.18
C ASP A 109 -11.11 -1.93 -20.09
N ALA A 110 -10.92 -1.21 -18.97
CA ALA A 110 -11.51 0.11 -18.78
C ALA A 110 -10.85 1.19 -19.65
N LEU A 111 -9.57 1.04 -19.99
CA LEU A 111 -8.79 2.02 -20.75
C LEU A 111 -8.75 1.72 -22.26
N GLY A 112 -8.95 0.46 -22.66
CA GLY A 112 -8.78 0.00 -24.04
C GLY A 112 -7.32 -0.01 -24.51
N TYR A 113 -6.37 0.02 -23.59
CA TYR A 113 -4.93 0.05 -23.86
C TYR A 113 -4.20 -0.95 -22.99
N GLN A 114 -3.08 -1.47 -23.49
CA GLN A 114 -2.17 -2.28 -22.69
C GLN A 114 -1.58 -1.47 -21.54
N VAL A 115 -1.49 -2.08 -20.36
CA VAL A 115 -0.89 -1.49 -19.16
C VAL A 115 0.45 -2.17 -18.88
N LEU A 116 1.52 -1.37 -18.87
CA LEU A 116 2.87 -1.84 -18.60
C LEU A 116 3.09 -1.93 -17.08
N VAL A 117 3.42 -3.13 -16.60
CA VAL A 117 3.80 -3.37 -15.20
C VAL A 117 5.30 -3.65 -15.14
N PRO A 118 6.10 -2.78 -14.48
CA PRO A 118 7.52 -3.05 -14.27
C PRO A 118 7.73 -4.29 -13.39
N GLU A 119 8.78 -5.06 -13.66
CA GLU A 119 9.15 -6.27 -12.87
C GLU A 119 9.24 -5.96 -11.36
N ASN A 120 9.87 -4.84 -11.01
CA ASN A 120 10.01 -4.35 -9.64
C ASN A 120 8.95 -3.30 -9.25
N CYS A 121 7.71 -3.46 -9.73
CA CYS A 121 6.61 -2.49 -9.54
C CYS A 121 6.42 -2.02 -8.08
N SER A 122 6.64 -2.88 -7.09
CA SER A 122 6.52 -2.57 -5.66
C SER A 122 7.66 -1.71 -5.11
N TYR A 123 8.82 -1.71 -5.77
CA TYR A 123 10.04 -1.04 -5.32
C TYR A 123 10.38 0.21 -6.14
N MET A 124 9.53 0.59 -7.10
CA MET A 124 9.77 1.72 -8.00
C MET A 124 10.04 3.04 -7.27
N GLY A 125 9.40 3.28 -6.12
CA GLY A 125 9.70 4.43 -5.28
C GLY A 125 11.14 4.43 -4.76
N ALA A 126 11.62 3.28 -4.25
CA ALA A 126 12.99 3.14 -3.76
C ALA A 126 14.02 3.27 -4.90
N ILE A 127 13.73 2.66 -6.06
CA ILE A 127 14.56 2.78 -7.26
C ILE A 127 14.68 4.24 -7.69
N GLY A 128 13.56 4.97 -7.74
CA GLY A 128 13.54 6.39 -8.05
C GLY A 128 14.40 7.22 -7.09
N MET A 129 14.31 6.94 -5.79
CA MET A 129 15.17 7.58 -4.79
C MET A 129 16.65 7.30 -5.01
N THR A 130 17.03 6.06 -5.33
CA THR A 130 18.44 5.72 -5.63
C THR A 130 18.96 6.46 -6.85
N ILE A 131 18.16 6.60 -7.90
CA ILE A 131 18.52 7.36 -9.10
C ILE A 131 18.74 8.84 -8.74
N LEU A 132 17.79 9.46 -8.02
CA LEU A 132 17.91 10.84 -7.58
C LEU A 132 19.16 11.07 -6.72
N ILE A 133 19.44 10.17 -5.78
CA ILE A 133 20.65 10.24 -4.96
C ILE A 133 21.90 10.16 -5.83
N LYS A 134 21.96 9.23 -6.80
CA LYS A 134 23.10 9.08 -7.71
C LYS A 134 23.34 10.34 -8.54
N GLU A 135 22.28 10.96 -9.05
CA GLU A 135 22.36 12.20 -9.82
C GLU A 135 22.83 13.40 -8.99
N ASN A 136 22.41 13.47 -7.71
CA ASN A 136 22.70 14.61 -6.84
C ASN A 136 23.97 14.45 -5.97
N MET A 137 24.56 13.25 -5.90
CA MET A 137 25.74 13.02 -5.06
C MET A 137 27.02 13.65 -5.63
N ASN A 138 27.08 14.04 -6.91
CA ASN A 138 28.26 14.68 -7.53
C ASN A 138 29.59 13.95 -7.21
N GLY A 139 29.59 12.61 -7.20
CA GLY A 139 30.75 11.79 -6.86
C GLY A 139 31.03 11.58 -5.37
N ARG A 140 30.20 12.10 -4.46
CA ARG A 140 30.29 11.82 -3.01
C ARG A 140 29.77 10.41 -2.71
N ALA A 141 30.39 9.76 -1.71
CA ALA A 141 29.91 8.48 -1.20
C ALA A 141 28.62 8.66 -0.40
N THR A 142 27.70 7.69 -0.52
CA THR A 142 26.48 7.65 0.29
C THR A 142 26.79 7.28 1.74
N LYS A 143 25.99 7.79 2.68
CA LYS A 143 25.98 7.34 4.09
C LYS A 143 25.02 6.17 4.31
N PHE A 144 24.49 5.59 3.24
CA PHE A 144 23.63 4.40 3.32
C PHE A 144 24.41 3.27 3.98
N ARG A 145 23.88 2.77 5.10
CA ARG A 145 24.53 1.74 5.92
C ARG A 145 24.32 0.33 5.37
N GLY A 146 23.43 0.14 4.40
CA GLY A 146 23.19 -1.17 3.77
C GLY A 146 22.85 -2.28 4.76
N GLU A 147 23.37 -3.47 4.48
CA GLU A 147 23.17 -4.68 5.30
C GLU A 147 23.73 -4.55 6.71
N ALA A 148 24.68 -3.64 6.96
CA ALA A 148 25.22 -3.39 8.30
C ALA A 148 24.16 -2.85 9.29
N ILE A 149 22.98 -2.42 8.81
CA ILE A 149 21.83 -2.17 9.70
C ILE A 149 21.27 -3.50 10.22
N LEU A 150 21.08 -4.50 9.35
CA LEU A 150 20.48 -5.78 9.71
C LEU A 150 21.35 -6.55 10.72
N GLU A 151 22.67 -6.38 10.64
CA GLU A 151 23.64 -6.99 11.55
C GLU A 151 23.83 -6.22 12.87
N SER A 152 23.32 -5.00 12.96
CA SER A 152 23.53 -4.17 14.14
C SER A 152 22.53 -4.48 15.26
N ASN A 153 23.00 -4.47 16.50
CA ASN A 153 22.19 -4.79 17.66
C ASN A 153 21.34 -3.58 18.05
N HIS A 154 20.03 -3.70 17.86
CA HIS A 154 19.07 -2.67 18.22
C HIS A 154 18.33 -3.07 19.50
N ARG A 155 18.29 -2.16 20.48
CA ARG A 155 17.48 -2.32 21.68
C ARG A 155 16.60 -1.09 21.88
N THR A 156 15.40 -1.31 22.38
CA THR A 156 14.48 -0.26 22.79
C THR A 156 14.31 -0.28 24.30
N GLU A 157 14.33 0.87 24.93
CA GLU A 157 14.07 1.04 26.35
C GLU A 157 12.99 2.09 26.57
N ILE A 158 12.13 1.85 27.55
CA ILE A 158 11.16 2.81 28.02
C ILE A 158 11.71 3.45 29.30
N ALA A 159 11.76 4.77 29.34
CA ALA A 159 12.21 5.54 30.50
C ALA A 159 11.24 6.69 30.79
N HIS A 160 11.17 7.16 32.03
CA HIS A 160 10.33 8.29 32.41
C HIS A 160 11.17 9.56 32.60
N CYS A 161 10.76 10.66 31.97
CA CYS A 161 11.42 11.95 32.04
C CYS A 161 11.07 12.68 33.35
N GLN A 162 12.05 13.06 34.16
CA GLN A 162 11.81 13.76 35.44
C GLN A 162 12.11 15.27 35.39
N ASP A 163 12.28 15.84 34.20
CA ASP A 163 12.67 17.25 34.04
C ASP A 163 11.54 18.24 34.38
N CYS A 164 10.29 17.79 34.39
CA CYS A 164 9.11 18.58 34.73
C CYS A 164 7.93 17.68 35.12
N GLU A 165 6.82 18.28 35.53
CA GLU A 165 5.61 17.58 36.00
C GLU A 165 4.95 16.68 34.95
N ASN A 166 5.28 16.85 33.66
CA ASN A 166 4.70 16.04 32.58
C ASN A 166 5.08 14.55 32.65
N ASN A 167 6.15 14.20 33.37
CA ASN A 167 6.64 12.83 33.58
C ASN A 167 6.52 11.91 32.34
N CYS A 168 6.99 12.40 31.18
CA CYS A 168 6.71 11.75 29.91
C CYS A 168 7.35 10.36 29.81
N GLU A 169 6.62 9.40 29.26
CA GLU A 169 7.17 8.13 28.82
C GLU A 169 8.00 8.35 27.55
N LEU A 170 9.31 8.05 27.65
CA LEU A 170 10.29 8.20 26.59
C LEU A 170 10.66 6.83 26.04
N LEU A 171 10.43 6.63 24.74
CA LEU A 171 10.94 5.50 23.99
C LEU A 171 12.33 5.83 23.45
N LYS A 172 13.35 5.13 23.96
CA LYS A 172 14.74 5.27 23.56
C LYS A 172 15.16 4.11 22.67
N LEU A 173 15.65 4.42 21.47
CA LEU A 173 16.22 3.44 20.53
C LEU A 173 17.74 3.52 20.59
N TYR A 174 18.39 2.39 20.86
CA TYR A 174 19.84 2.26 20.79
C TYR A 174 20.25 1.34 19.65
N CYS A 175 21.43 1.60 19.08
CA CYS A 175 22.11 0.71 18.14
C CYS A 175 23.55 0.54 18.63
N ASN A 176 23.97 -0.72 18.84
CA ASN A 176 25.29 -1.07 19.37
C ASN A 176 25.63 -0.31 20.68
N GLY A 177 24.64 -0.15 21.55
CA GLY A 177 24.76 0.57 22.82
C GLY A 177 24.69 2.10 22.73
N GLN A 178 24.73 2.69 21.54
CA GLN A 178 24.62 4.13 21.34
C GLN A 178 23.16 4.56 21.17
N LEU A 179 22.72 5.59 21.89
CA LEU A 179 21.38 6.16 21.73
C LEU A 179 21.26 6.81 20.34
N LEU A 180 20.39 6.23 19.49
CA LEU A 180 20.10 6.75 18.16
C LEU A 180 18.98 7.77 18.18
N SER A 181 17.88 7.45 18.87
CA SER A 181 16.68 8.27 18.89
C SER A 181 15.99 8.18 20.25
N CYS A 182 15.33 9.26 20.62
CA CYS A 182 14.45 9.31 21.79
C CYS A 182 13.17 10.04 21.39
N SER A 183 12.02 9.47 21.73
CA SER A 183 10.71 10.01 21.35
C SER A 183 9.71 9.90 22.51
N GLY A 184 8.65 10.71 22.48
CA GLY A 184 7.62 10.73 23.53
C GLY A 184 7.69 11.94 24.47
N SER A 185 8.67 12.85 24.29
CA SER A 185 8.72 14.08 25.06
C SER A 185 7.66 15.08 24.58
N ARG A 186 6.81 15.55 25.50
CA ARG A 186 5.80 16.59 25.21
C ARG A 186 6.39 17.98 25.02
N CYS A 187 7.48 18.28 25.71
CA CYS A 187 8.18 19.57 25.61
C CYS A 187 9.30 19.55 24.56
N GLU A 188 9.40 18.49 23.77
CA GLU A 188 10.38 18.26 22.69
C GLU A 188 11.86 18.23 23.10
N LYS A 189 12.20 18.53 24.36
CA LYS A 189 13.57 18.60 24.88
C LYS A 189 14.40 17.35 24.63
N HIS A 190 13.77 16.18 24.69
CA HIS A 190 14.42 14.88 24.49
C HIS A 190 14.12 14.23 23.14
N ASN A 191 13.34 14.89 22.27
CA ASN A 191 13.02 14.32 20.97
C ASN A 191 14.24 14.44 20.05
N ARG A 192 14.79 13.30 19.62
CA ARG A 192 15.97 13.20 18.75
C ARG A 192 15.83 12.07 17.76
#